data_AF-A0A7S1GDV2-F1
#
_entry.id   AF-A0A7S1GDV2-F1
#
_cell.length_a   1.000
_cell.length_b   1.000
_cell.length_c   1.000
_cell.angle_alpha   90.00
_cell.angle_beta   90.00
_cell.angle_gamma   90.00
#
_symmetry.space_group_name_H-M   'P 1'
#
loop_
_entity.id
_entity.type
_entity.pdbx_description
1 polymer ?
#
loop_
_entity_poly.entity_id
_entity_poly.type
_entity_poly.pdbx_seq_one_letter_code
_entity_poly.pdbx_strand_id
1 'polypeptide(L)'
;MGDDASGELSQMTGVGGVTAQSVFYACPPDSCVRDTNGTTTCAVGRTGPVCAICLPDHYVLGSRCLPCPSSDVNWLLLVLLALILISATSVFIWRAVTMAERVR
;
A
#
# COMPACT_ATOMS: atom_id res chain seq x y z
N MET A 1 -39.00 -36.42 -14.95
CA MET A 1 -39.10 -37.05 -13.61
C MET A 1 -38.35 -38.37 -13.68
N GLY A 2 -37.48 -38.65 -12.69
CA GLY A 2 -36.54 -39.77 -12.66
C GLY A 2 -35.15 -39.29 -13.08
N ASP A 3 -34.28 -38.74 -12.22
CA ASP A 3 -33.70 -39.28 -10.98
C ASP A 3 -32.82 -40.51 -11.25
N ASP A 4 -31.57 -40.25 -11.63
CA ASP A 4 -30.44 -41.16 -11.39
C ASP A 4 -29.40 -40.41 -10.54
N ALA A 5 -29.69 -40.36 -9.25
CA ALA A 5 -28.69 -40.20 -8.22
C ALA A 5 -28.14 -41.60 -7.89
N SER A 6 -26.82 -41.80 -7.96
CA SER A 6 -26.04 -42.58 -6.99
C SER A 6 -24.59 -42.83 -7.43
N GLY A 7 -23.66 -42.44 -6.56
CA GLY A 7 -22.35 -43.10 -6.33
C GLY A 7 -21.29 -42.84 -7.40
N GLU A 8 -20.02 -42.57 -7.11
CA GLU A 8 -19.11 -42.67 -5.96
C GLU A 8 -18.04 -41.58 -6.23
N LEU A 9 -17.28 -40.99 -5.32
CA LEU A 9 -16.52 -41.59 -4.24
C LEU A 9 -15.99 -40.43 -3.36
N SER A 10 -16.36 -40.49 -2.09
CA SER A 10 -15.54 -40.22 -0.92
C SER A 10 -14.23 -39.43 -1.07
N GLN A 11 -14.20 -38.33 -0.32
CA GLN A 11 -13.06 -37.90 0.49
C GLN A 11 -11.74 -37.64 -0.25
N MET A 12 -11.50 -36.37 -0.53
CA MET A 12 -10.24 -35.79 -0.09
C MET A 12 -10.57 -34.59 0.77
N THR A 13 -10.48 -34.81 2.08
CA THR A 13 -10.07 -33.89 3.14
C THR A 13 -9.69 -32.48 2.65
N GLY A 14 -10.70 -31.72 2.23
CA GLY A 14 -10.53 -30.38 1.70
C GLY A 14 -10.71 -29.40 2.84
N VAL A 15 -9.61 -28.85 3.34
CA VAL A 15 -9.65 -27.63 4.15
C VAL A 15 -10.44 -26.60 3.33
N GLY A 16 -11.52 -26.08 3.91
CA GLY A 16 -12.68 -25.54 3.20
C GLY A 16 -12.42 -24.67 1.96
N GLY A 17 -13.11 -25.00 0.86
CA GLY A 17 -13.31 -24.10 -0.29
C GLY A 17 -12.50 -24.39 -1.56
N VAL A 18 -11.67 -25.43 -1.60
CA VAL A 18 -10.84 -25.78 -2.77
C VAL A 18 -11.59 -26.79 -3.65
N THR A 19 -11.83 -26.47 -4.93
CA THR A 19 -12.50 -27.34 -5.92
C THR A 19 -11.53 -27.82 -7.00
N ALA A 20 -11.91 -28.80 -7.83
CA ALA A 20 -11.08 -29.28 -8.95
C ALA A 20 -10.71 -28.21 -10.00
N GLN A 21 -11.33 -27.03 -9.93
CA GLN A 21 -11.10 -25.89 -10.83
C GLN A 21 -10.21 -24.80 -10.17
N SER A 22 -9.76 -24.98 -8.94
CA SER A 22 -8.92 -24.00 -8.25
C SER A 22 -7.49 -24.02 -8.80
N VAL A 23 -6.96 -22.84 -9.14
CA VAL A 23 -5.56 -22.65 -9.54
C VAL A 23 -4.75 -22.19 -8.33
N PHE A 24 -3.67 -22.90 -8.02
CA PHE A 24 -2.74 -22.49 -6.97
C PHE A 24 -1.71 -21.53 -7.54
N TYR A 25 -1.68 -20.31 -7.00
CA TYR A 25 -0.67 -19.31 -7.34
C TYR A 25 0.47 -19.35 -6.34
N ALA A 26 1.70 -19.30 -6.84
CA ALA A 26 2.87 -19.15 -5.99
C ALA A 26 2.86 -17.76 -5.31
N CYS A 27 3.34 -17.71 -4.07
CA CYS A 27 3.57 -16.44 -3.41
C CYS A 27 4.60 -15.61 -4.19
N PRO A 28 4.41 -14.29 -4.32
CA PRO A 28 5.47 -13.41 -4.82
C PRO A 28 6.71 -13.48 -3.91
N PRO A 29 7.90 -13.13 -4.41
CA PRO A 29 9.13 -13.15 -3.61
C PRO A 29 8.97 -12.30 -2.34
N ASP A 30 9.58 -12.75 -1.23
CA ASP A 30 9.54 -12.11 0.10
C ASP A 30 8.14 -11.85 0.68
N SER A 31 7.09 -12.49 0.15
CA SER A 31 5.70 -12.20 0.56
C SER A 31 5.14 -13.20 1.58
N CYS A 32 5.63 -14.44 1.57
CA CYS A 32 5.19 -15.52 2.44
C CYS A 32 6.36 -16.01 3.31
N VAL A 33 6.10 -16.19 4.60
CA VAL A 33 7.05 -16.72 5.59
C VAL A 33 6.50 -18.06 6.06
N ARG A 34 7.35 -19.08 6.07
CA ARG A 34 7.00 -20.39 6.62
C ARG A 34 7.55 -20.48 8.04
N ASP A 35 6.66 -20.66 9.00
CA ASP A 35 7.04 -20.87 10.39
C ASP A 35 7.60 -22.29 10.61
N THR A 36 8.29 -22.49 11.73
CA THR A 36 8.83 -23.78 12.20
C THR A 36 7.78 -24.88 12.32
N ASN A 37 6.51 -24.51 12.55
CA ASN A 37 5.36 -25.43 12.60
C ASN A 37 4.80 -25.79 11.21
N GLY A 38 5.43 -25.32 10.13
CA GLY A 38 5.00 -25.59 8.76
C GLY A 38 3.84 -24.74 8.28
N THR A 39 3.30 -23.85 9.12
CA THR A 39 2.28 -22.86 8.76
C THR A 39 2.87 -21.72 7.95
N THR A 40 2.24 -21.39 6.82
CA THR A 40 2.62 -20.25 5.98
C THR A 40 1.83 -19.03 6.41
N THR A 41 2.52 -17.95 6.78
CA THR A 41 1.94 -16.66 7.13
C THR A 41 2.46 -15.58 6.19
N CYS A 42 1.78 -14.44 6.12
CA CYS A 42 2.27 -13.31 5.35
C CYS A 42 3.49 -12.67 6.02
N ALA A 43 4.42 -12.19 5.18
CA ALA A 43 5.53 -11.37 5.63
C ALA A 43 5.03 -10.05 6.26
N VAL A 44 5.91 -9.38 7.01
CA VAL A 44 5.58 -8.12 7.69
C VAL A 44 5.09 -7.09 6.67
N GLY A 45 3.97 -6.43 6.97
CA GLY A 45 3.37 -5.42 6.08
C GLY A 45 2.63 -6.00 4.88
N ARG A 46 2.40 -7.33 4.80
CA ARG A 46 1.62 -8.01 3.76
C ARG A 46 0.33 -8.62 4.26
N THR A 47 -0.69 -8.65 3.40
CA THR A 47 -2.01 -9.22 3.65
C THR A 47 -2.66 -9.72 2.35
N GLY A 48 -3.85 -10.30 2.47
CA GLY A 48 -4.69 -10.74 1.35
C GLY A 48 -4.31 -12.10 0.75
N PRO A 49 -4.99 -12.49 -0.34
CA PRO A 49 -4.70 -13.73 -1.04
C PRO A 49 -3.23 -13.76 -1.48
N VAL A 50 -2.55 -14.89 -1.23
CA VAL A 50 -1.11 -15.10 -1.51
C VAL A 50 -0.19 -13.97 -1.02
N CYS A 51 -0.61 -13.21 0.02
CA CYS A 51 0.16 -12.12 0.61
C CYS A 51 0.61 -11.04 -0.40
N ALA A 52 -0.17 -10.88 -1.47
CA ALA A 52 0.15 -9.97 -2.57
C ALA A 52 -0.23 -8.51 -2.30
N ILE A 53 -0.93 -8.23 -1.19
CA ILE A 53 -1.42 -6.90 -0.86
C ILE A 53 -0.59 -6.31 0.29
N CYS A 54 -0.28 -5.02 0.25
CA CYS A 54 0.29 -4.33 1.41
C CYS A 54 -0.77 -4.09 2.49
N LEU A 55 -0.36 -4.04 3.75
CA LEU A 55 -1.22 -3.55 4.83
C LEU A 55 -1.68 -2.10 4.57
N PRO A 56 -2.73 -1.63 5.26
CA PRO A 56 -3.02 -0.21 5.35
C PRO A 56 -1.77 0.56 5.79
N ASP A 57 -1.65 1.80 5.32
CA ASP A 57 -0.47 2.65 5.55
C ASP A 57 0.85 2.07 5.04
N HIS A 58 0.82 1.15 4.08
CA HIS A 58 2.01 0.69 3.37
C HIS A 58 1.84 0.81 1.85
N TYR A 59 2.93 1.13 1.16
CA TYR A 59 2.97 1.21 -0.30
C TYR A 59 3.93 0.18 -0.89
N VAL A 60 3.66 -0.23 -2.13
CA VAL A 60 4.50 -1.19 -2.85
C VAL A 60 5.72 -0.45 -3.40
N LEU A 61 6.92 -0.90 -3.02
CA LEU A 61 8.18 -0.51 -3.65
C LEU A 61 8.94 -1.76 -4.08
N GLY A 62 8.91 -2.04 -5.38
CA GLY A 62 9.49 -3.27 -5.94
C GLY A 62 8.79 -4.51 -5.37
N SER A 63 9.54 -5.36 -4.67
CA SER A 63 9.03 -6.57 -4.00
C SER A 63 8.70 -6.37 -2.51
N ARG A 64 8.73 -5.14 -1.98
CA ARG A 64 8.52 -4.88 -0.55
C ARG A 64 7.37 -3.92 -0.32
N CYS A 65 6.73 -4.05 0.84
CA CYS A 65 5.79 -3.07 1.35
C CYS A 65 6.51 -2.21 2.38
N LEU A 66 6.55 -0.90 2.15
CA LEU A 66 7.16 0.07 3.05
C LEU A 66 6.07 0.90 3.71
N PRO A 67 6.24 1.31 4.98
CA PRO A 67 5.29 2.19 5.63
C PRO A 67 5.22 3.53 4.91
N CYS A 68 4.02 4.05 4.75
CA CYS A 68 3.78 5.39 4.26
C CYS A 68 4.41 6.40 5.23
N PRO A 69 5.12 7.43 4.73
CA PRO A 69 5.63 8.48 5.59
C PRO A 69 4.46 9.15 6.32
N SER A 70 4.53 9.19 7.65
CA SER A 70 3.50 9.78 8.51
C SER A 70 3.18 11.21 8.05
N SER A 71 1.89 11.56 8.00
CA SER A 71 1.44 12.87 7.50
C SER A 71 1.96 14.06 8.33
N ASP A 72 2.57 13.81 9.48
CA ASP A 72 3.17 14.83 10.35
C ASP A 72 4.28 15.62 9.65
N VAL A 73 5.09 14.98 8.80
CA VAL A 73 6.13 15.69 8.03
C VAL A 73 5.54 16.55 6.92
N ASN A 74 4.34 16.23 6.42
CA ASN A 74 3.68 17.00 5.38
C ASN A 74 3.27 18.39 5.87
N TRP A 75 2.78 18.49 7.11
CA TRP A 75 2.40 19.77 7.70
C TRP A 75 3.59 20.73 7.80
N LEU A 76 4.73 20.27 8.30
CA LEU A 76 5.93 21.10 8.43
C LEU A 76 6.42 21.59 7.07
N LEU A 77 6.38 20.72 6.05
CA LEU A 77 6.79 21.05 4.69
C LEU A 77 5.87 22.09 4.04
N LEU A 78 4.56 21.97 4.27
CA LEU A 78 3.56 22.96 3.82
C LEU A 78 3.73 24.31 4.51
N VAL A 79 3.97 24.33 5.83
CA VAL A 79 4.23 25.57 6.57
C VAL A 79 5.50 26.26 6.07
N LEU A 80 6.57 25.49 5.88
CA LEU A 80 7.83 26.01 5.36
C LEU A 80 7.68 26.57 3.94
N LEU A 81 6.95 25.87 3.06
CA LEU A 81 6.64 26.33 1.72
C LEU A 81 5.82 27.64 1.75
N ALA A 82 4.81 27.74 2.63
CA ALA A 82 4.01 28.94 2.79
C ALA A 82 4.85 30.15 3.23
N LEU A 83 5.77 29.96 4.19
CA LEU A 83 6.69 31.02 4.64
C LEU A 83 7.62 31.51 3.52
N ILE A 84 8.12 30.60 2.68
CA ILE A 84 8.92 30.97 1.51
C ILE A 84 8.10 31.83 0.54
N LEU A 85 6.86 31.44 0.25
CA LEU A 85 6.00 32.21 -0.66
C LEU A 85 5.64 33.59 -0.09
N ILE A 86 5.33 33.68 1.20
CA ILE A 86 5.03 34.96 1.87
C ILE A 86 6.26 35.87 1.87
N SER A 87 7.43 35.34 2.21
CA SER A 87 8.67 36.13 2.22
C SER A 87 9.05 36.59 0.82
N ALA A 88 8.94 35.73 -0.19
CA ALA A 88 9.21 36.08 -1.58
C ALA A 88 8.27 37.18 -2.07
N THR A 89 6.96 37.02 -1.86
CA THR A 89 5.97 38.03 -2.27
C THR A 89 6.15 39.35 -1.53
N SER A 90 6.46 39.31 -0.23
CA SER A 90 6.79 40.50 0.55
C SER A 90 8.01 41.21 -0.02
N VAL A 91 9.12 40.50 -0.26
CA VAL A 91 10.32 41.09 -0.86
C VAL A 91 10.02 41.68 -2.24
N PHE A 92 9.27 40.97 -3.08
CA PHE A 92 8.87 41.48 -4.41
C PHE A 92 8.06 42.77 -4.33
N ILE A 93 7.08 42.85 -3.43
CA ILE A 93 6.26 44.05 -3.22
C ILE A 93 7.15 45.20 -2.71
N TRP A 94 8.01 44.94 -1.73
CA TRP A 94 8.92 45.95 -1.19
C TRP A 94 9.88 46.48 -2.25
N ARG A 95 10.39 45.59 -3.12
CA ARG A 95 11.22 45.98 -4.27
C ARG A 95 10.43 46.82 -5.28
N ALA A 96 9.18 46.46 -5.56
CA ALA A 96 8.34 47.24 -6.47
C ALA A 96 8.00 48.64 -5.92
N VAL A 97 7.65 48.74 -4.63
CA VAL A 97 7.30 50.00 -3.97
C VAL A 97 8.52 50.94 -3.86
N THR A 98 9.68 50.43 -3.44
CA THR A 98 10.91 51.23 -3.34
C THR A 98 11.41 51.75 -4.69
N MET A 99 11.11 51.03 -5.78
CA MET A 99 11.41 51.51 -7.14
C MET A 99 10.42 52.57 -7.60
N ALA A 100 9.16 52.54 -7.15
CA ALA A 100 8.16 53.54 -7.48
C ALA A 100 8.41 54.89 -6.78
N GLU A 101 8.93 54.88 -5.54
CA GLU A 101 9.27 56.12 -4.81
C GLU A 101 10.49 56.84 -5.37
N ARG A 102 11.43 56.14 -6.02
CA ARG A 102 12.63 56.77 -6.62
C ARG A 102 12.39 57.44 -7.97
N VAL A 103 11.23 57.23 -8.60
CA VAL A 103 10.90 57.77 -9.92
C VAL A 103 9.99 59.02 -9.82
N ARG A 104 9.43 59.31 -8.64
CA ARG A 104 8.60 60.48 -8.39
C ARG A 104 9.42 61.63 -7.81
#